data_AF-A0A010QY94-F1
#
_entry.id   AF-A0A010QY94-F1
#
_cell.length_a   1.000
_cell.length_b   1.000
_cell.length_c   1.000
_cell.angle_alpha   90.00
_cell.angle_beta   90.00
_cell.angle_gamma   90.00
#
_symmetry.space_group_name_H-M   'P 1'
#
loop_
_entity.id
_entity.type
_entity.pdbx_description
1 polymer ?
#
loop_
_entity_poly.entity_id
_entity_poly.type
_entity_poly.pdbx_seq_one_letter_code
_entity_poly.pdbx_strand_id
1 'polypeptide(L)'
;MEGPWTQTSVIDICLYDAGMLIDDDDTMYVAHGNTNISVAQLSDDRLRVMRDEVVFNSTEKLGYIEGSRFHKRNGAWYLWIVKPVPNQIVLKSTTGPLGSYEWRWVLQSNGNPVPGAGNPHQGALVSTPDNKWHYIAHLEAYPGGRIPVLAPVHWDDDGWPHVDFVDGQWSSSYPYPLPEHPVKPITGTDKFETIGPQYQWNHNPDNSAWAINNGLELHTATVTDDLFRVRNTLAHRILGPRSTLIIELDHSQMVDGDRAGAVLFRYAAAWIGIIKSENSTRVAMVNNILMISDDGWHTINKGDEIASVEVSGATVWLRLESTDGVKFEPLGEPHEEIDRGILHFLGYRYGVFNYATLARGGAVTVKSLSIYE
;
A
#
# COMPACT_ATOMS: atom_id res chain seq x y z
N MET A 1 0.10 18.14 2.21
CA MET A 1 -1.04 18.61 1.39
C MET A 1 -2.30 18.25 2.13
N GLU A 2 -3.14 19.22 2.48
CA GLU A 2 -4.26 19.03 3.42
C GLU A 2 -5.64 18.94 2.72
N GLY A 3 -5.68 18.81 1.39
CA GLY A 3 -6.93 18.86 0.63
C GLY A 3 -7.59 20.25 0.69
N PRO A 4 -8.88 20.38 0.33
CA PRO A 4 -9.77 19.31 -0.11
C PRO A 4 -9.43 18.78 -1.50
N TRP A 5 -9.79 17.52 -1.77
CA TRP A 5 -9.64 16.88 -3.07
C TRP A 5 -11.02 16.69 -3.71
N THR A 6 -11.15 17.02 -4.99
CA THR A 6 -12.38 16.82 -5.77
C THR A 6 -12.05 16.12 -7.09
N GLN A 7 -12.95 15.27 -7.57
CA GLN A 7 -12.82 14.70 -8.92
C GLN A 7 -13.14 15.76 -9.96
N THR A 8 -12.14 16.16 -10.75
CA THR A 8 -12.30 17.23 -11.76
C THR A 8 -12.65 16.69 -13.15
N SER A 9 -12.19 15.50 -13.52
CA SER A 9 -12.47 14.90 -14.83
C SER A 9 -12.41 13.37 -14.79
N VAL A 10 -12.96 12.75 -15.83
CA VAL A 10 -12.75 11.35 -16.23
C VAL A 10 -12.33 11.37 -17.69
N ILE A 11 -11.14 10.86 -17.98
CA ILE A 11 -10.65 10.67 -19.35
C ILE A 11 -10.97 9.23 -19.73
N ASP A 12 -11.76 9.02 -20.78
CA ASP A 12 -12.23 7.69 -21.24
C ASP A 12 -11.16 6.94 -22.07
N ILE A 13 -9.92 6.96 -21.57
CA ILE A 13 -8.76 6.24 -22.12
C ILE A 13 -8.00 5.67 -20.91
N CYS A 14 -7.64 4.40 -20.99
CA CYS A 14 -6.80 3.77 -19.97
C CYS A 14 -5.34 4.23 -20.15
N LEU A 15 -4.94 5.27 -19.42
CA LEU A 15 -3.55 5.69 -19.30
C LEU A 15 -2.82 4.76 -18.31
N TYR A 16 -2.62 3.51 -18.73
CA TYR A 16 -2.02 2.44 -17.91
C TYR A 16 -0.63 2.85 -17.43
N ASP A 17 -0.34 2.67 -16.13
CA ASP A 17 0.95 3.01 -15.52
C ASP A 17 1.44 4.44 -15.82
N ALA A 18 0.52 5.40 -15.70
CA ALA A 18 0.73 6.81 -16.00
C ALA A 18 1.92 7.46 -15.27
N GLY A 19 2.72 8.22 -16.03
CA GLY A 19 3.75 9.13 -15.58
C GLY A 19 3.50 10.53 -16.12
N MET A 20 3.09 11.45 -15.25
CA MET A 20 2.76 12.83 -15.63
C MET A 20 3.99 13.73 -15.64
N LEU A 21 4.09 14.61 -16.63
CA LEU A 21 5.00 15.74 -16.71
C LEU A 21 4.17 17.02 -16.88
N ILE A 22 4.46 18.03 -16.06
CA ILE A 22 4.12 19.42 -16.36
C ILE A 22 5.40 20.03 -16.90
N ASP A 23 5.40 20.39 -18.19
CA ASP A 23 6.57 20.91 -18.88
C ASP A 23 6.80 22.40 -18.50
N ASP A 24 7.95 22.96 -18.86
CA ASP A 24 8.35 24.35 -18.53
C ASP A 24 7.41 25.40 -19.15
N ASP A 25 6.65 25.02 -20.18
CA ASP A 25 5.63 25.85 -20.84
C ASP A 25 4.20 25.64 -20.27
N ASP A 26 4.09 24.92 -19.15
CA ASP A 26 2.84 24.53 -18.48
C ASP A 26 1.97 23.54 -19.28
N THR A 27 2.45 23.04 -20.43
CA THR A 27 1.78 21.94 -21.14
C THR A 27 1.92 20.65 -20.33
N MET A 28 0.81 19.94 -20.16
CA MET A 28 0.78 18.67 -19.42
C MET A 28 0.82 17.48 -20.37
N TYR A 29 1.74 16.56 -20.10
CA TYR A 29 1.87 15.29 -20.79
C TYR A 29 1.75 14.12 -19.83
N VAL A 30 1.25 12.99 -20.31
CA VAL A 30 1.14 11.74 -19.55
C VAL A 30 1.74 10.62 -20.39
N ALA A 31 2.89 10.11 -19.96
CA ALA A 31 3.46 8.88 -20.50
C ALA A 31 2.71 7.68 -19.92
N HIS A 32 2.37 6.69 -20.74
CA HIS A 32 1.56 5.54 -20.32
C HIS A 32 1.77 4.33 -21.23
N GLY A 33 1.20 3.20 -20.83
CA GLY A 33 1.12 1.98 -21.62
C GLY A 33 2.12 0.90 -21.22
N ASN A 34 1.89 -0.24 -21.86
CA ASN A 34 2.66 -1.48 -21.84
C ASN A 34 2.27 -2.26 -23.12
N THR A 35 3.10 -3.08 -23.77
CA THR A 35 4.57 -3.19 -23.80
C THR A 35 5.22 -2.04 -24.58
N ASN A 36 4.45 -1.23 -25.31
CA ASN A 36 4.92 -0.01 -25.96
C ASN A 36 4.54 1.20 -25.11
N ILE A 37 5.31 2.28 -25.21
CA ILE A 37 5.09 3.49 -24.43
C ILE A 37 4.54 4.59 -25.31
N SER A 38 3.41 5.14 -24.88
CA SER A 38 2.75 6.29 -25.49
C SER A 38 2.90 7.53 -24.62
N VAL A 39 2.79 8.70 -25.23
CA VAL A 39 2.68 9.98 -24.52
C VAL A 39 1.43 10.71 -25.00
N ALA A 40 0.54 10.99 -24.06
CA ALA A 40 -0.65 11.79 -24.27
C ALA A 40 -0.38 13.26 -23.90
N GLN A 41 -0.70 14.19 -24.79
CA GLN A 41 -0.77 15.62 -24.49
C GLN A 41 -2.19 15.96 -24.01
N LEU A 42 -2.30 16.62 -22.86
CA LEU A 42 -3.59 17.09 -22.34
C LEU A 42 -3.92 18.50 -22.85
N SER A 43 -5.20 18.86 -22.77
CA SER A 43 -5.68 20.23 -23.02
C SER A 43 -5.12 21.22 -22.00
N ASP A 44 -5.22 22.52 -22.30
CA ASP A 44 -4.79 23.60 -21.39
C ASP A 44 -5.47 23.54 -20.01
N ASP A 45 -6.74 23.11 -19.96
CA ASP A 45 -7.48 22.86 -18.72
C ASP A 45 -7.12 21.53 -18.04
N ARG A 46 -6.31 20.69 -18.70
CA ARG A 46 -5.78 19.39 -18.25
C ARG A 46 -6.84 18.30 -18.11
N LEU A 47 -8.05 18.51 -18.65
CA LEU A 47 -9.19 17.64 -18.39
C LEU A 47 -9.44 16.59 -19.49
N ARG A 48 -8.78 16.69 -20.65
CA ARG A 48 -8.95 15.76 -21.77
C ARG A 48 -7.64 15.55 -22.53
N VAL A 49 -7.53 14.39 -23.17
CA VAL A 49 -6.43 14.08 -24.11
C VAL A 49 -6.69 14.77 -25.44
N MET A 50 -5.70 15.50 -25.93
CA MET A 50 -5.73 16.20 -27.22
C MET A 50 -5.05 15.40 -28.32
N ARG A 51 -3.99 14.67 -27.96
CA ARG A 51 -3.15 13.88 -28.84
C ARG A 51 -2.52 12.77 -28.02
N ASP A 52 -2.38 11.59 -28.58
CA ASP A 52 -1.74 10.43 -27.94
C ASP A 52 -0.95 9.66 -28.99
N GLU A 53 0.34 9.48 -28.76
CA GLU A 53 1.26 8.89 -29.73
C GLU A 53 2.18 7.87 -29.09
N VAL A 54 2.41 6.75 -29.77
CA VAL A 54 3.44 5.79 -29.40
C VAL A 54 4.81 6.42 -29.67
N VAL A 55 5.54 6.76 -28.60
CA VAL A 55 6.87 7.39 -28.68
C VAL A 55 8.01 6.37 -28.63
N PHE A 56 7.72 5.16 -28.13
CA PHE A 56 8.70 4.09 -28.05
C PHE A 56 8.05 2.71 -28.25
N ASN A 57 8.55 1.97 -29.24
CA ASN A 57 8.23 0.56 -29.42
C ASN A 57 9.27 -0.28 -28.71
N SER A 58 8.84 -1.19 -27.84
CA SER A 58 9.78 -2.09 -27.18
C SER A 58 10.46 -3.01 -28.20
N THR A 59 11.67 -3.45 -27.85
CA THR A 59 12.49 -4.33 -28.68
C THR A 59 12.40 -5.76 -28.18
N GLU A 60 12.80 -6.74 -29.00
CA GLU A 60 12.91 -8.15 -28.58
C GLU A 60 13.78 -8.30 -27.32
N LYS A 61 14.85 -7.50 -27.21
CA LYS A 61 15.74 -7.49 -26.03
C LYS A 61 15.04 -7.01 -24.75
N LEU A 62 14.13 -6.05 -24.87
CA LEU A 62 13.41 -5.49 -23.72
C LEU A 62 12.18 -6.33 -23.37
N GLY A 63 11.44 -6.81 -24.37
CA GLY A 63 10.17 -7.48 -24.16
C GLY A 63 9.19 -6.56 -23.43
N TYR A 64 8.47 -7.09 -22.44
CA TYR A 64 7.50 -6.33 -21.64
C TYR A 64 8.16 -5.24 -20.78
N ILE A 65 7.60 -4.02 -20.84
CA ILE A 65 7.99 -2.82 -20.08
C ILE A 65 6.75 -2.02 -19.68
N GLU A 66 6.82 -1.29 -18.56
CA GLU A 66 5.70 -0.51 -17.98
C GLU A 66 6.20 0.56 -17.00
N GLY A 67 5.32 1.09 -16.13
CA GLY A 67 5.70 1.88 -14.96
C GLY A 67 6.24 3.27 -15.24
N SER A 68 5.68 3.98 -16.22
CA SER A 68 6.18 5.27 -16.71
C SER A 68 6.31 6.33 -15.62
N ARG A 69 7.46 7.00 -15.56
CA ARG A 69 7.61 8.33 -14.93
C ARG A 69 8.25 9.30 -15.90
N PHE A 70 7.66 10.48 -16.01
CA PHE A 70 8.03 11.45 -17.03
C PHE A 70 8.76 12.63 -16.39
N HIS A 71 9.99 12.87 -16.84
CA HIS A 71 10.85 13.96 -16.38
C HIS A 71 11.33 14.82 -17.56
N LYS A 72 11.63 16.08 -17.26
CA LYS A 72 12.42 16.95 -18.14
C LYS A 72 13.66 17.41 -17.40
N ARG A 73 14.79 17.45 -18.10
CA ARG A 73 16.05 17.98 -17.57
C ARG A 73 16.90 18.54 -18.70
N ASN A 74 17.40 19.76 -18.54
CA ASN A 74 18.35 20.40 -19.46
C ASN A 74 17.92 20.33 -20.95
N GLY A 75 16.64 20.58 -21.22
CA GLY A 75 16.09 20.57 -22.59
C GLY A 75 15.87 19.18 -23.19
N ALA A 76 16.04 18.10 -22.41
CA ALA A 76 15.73 16.73 -22.81
C ALA A 76 14.60 16.14 -21.96
N TRP A 77 13.88 15.20 -22.56
CA TRP A 77 12.73 14.51 -21.99
C TRP A 77 13.10 13.07 -21.69
N TYR A 78 12.75 12.61 -20.49
CA TYR A 78 13.15 11.30 -19.99
C TYR A 78 11.94 10.50 -19.51
N LEU A 79 11.87 9.24 -19.91
CA LEU A 79 10.91 8.28 -19.35
C LEU A 79 11.67 7.25 -18.53
N TRP A 80 11.37 7.19 -17.24
CA TRP A 80 11.85 6.16 -16.34
C TRP A 80 10.91 4.97 -16.42
N ILE A 81 11.40 3.84 -16.93
CA ILE A 81 10.56 2.70 -17.32
C ILE A 81 11.11 1.42 -16.69
N VAL A 82 10.22 0.68 -16.02
CA VAL A 82 10.59 -0.63 -15.48
C VAL A 82 10.49 -1.67 -16.58
N LYS A 83 11.48 -2.57 -16.63
CA LYS A 83 11.34 -3.88 -17.27
C LYS A 83 11.15 -4.87 -16.12
N PRO A 84 9.90 -5.28 -15.80
CA PRO A 84 9.56 -5.92 -14.53
C PRO A 84 10.51 -7.05 -14.15
N VAL A 85 10.93 -6.99 -12.87
CA VAL A 85 11.81 -7.91 -12.15
C VAL A 85 13.15 -8.21 -12.86
N PRO A 86 14.27 -7.61 -12.40
CA PRO A 86 14.39 -6.40 -11.60
C PRO A 86 15.14 -5.31 -12.38
N ASN A 87 14.75 -5.11 -13.62
CA ASN A 87 15.51 -4.27 -14.54
C ASN A 87 14.83 -2.91 -14.70
N GLN A 88 15.65 -1.89 -14.94
CA GLN A 88 15.20 -0.53 -15.15
C GLN A 88 15.89 0.02 -16.39
N ILE A 89 15.13 0.71 -17.23
CA ILE A 89 15.66 1.47 -18.34
C ILE A 89 15.29 2.94 -18.20
N VAL A 90 16.02 3.77 -18.93
CA VAL A 90 15.68 5.15 -19.16
C VAL A 90 15.54 5.36 -20.65
N LEU A 91 14.44 5.97 -21.06
CA LEU A 91 14.26 6.49 -22.41
C LEU A 91 14.62 7.97 -22.41
N LYS A 92 15.27 8.47 -23.45
CA LYS A 92 15.63 9.88 -23.62
C LYS A 92 15.23 10.38 -25.01
N SER A 93 14.61 11.56 -25.06
CA SER A 93 14.39 12.32 -26.30
C SER A 93 14.96 13.73 -26.18
N THR A 94 15.54 14.23 -27.26
CA THR A 94 16.00 15.62 -27.41
C THR A 94 15.19 16.39 -28.46
N THR A 95 14.19 15.74 -29.07
CA THR A 95 13.38 16.31 -30.14
C THR A 95 11.96 16.70 -29.69
N GLY A 96 11.61 16.43 -28.43
CA GLY A 96 10.35 16.83 -27.80
C GLY A 96 9.73 15.73 -26.94
N PRO A 97 8.65 16.03 -26.21
CA PRO A 97 7.93 15.06 -25.39
C PRO A 97 7.18 14.00 -26.21
N LEU A 98 6.85 14.31 -27.48
CA LEU A 98 6.28 13.38 -28.47
C LEU A 98 7.33 12.93 -29.50
N GLY A 99 8.61 13.17 -29.22
CA GLY A 99 9.71 12.83 -30.12
C GLY A 99 10.02 11.34 -30.14
N SER A 100 11.03 10.95 -30.93
CA SER A 100 11.61 9.62 -30.85
C SER A 100 12.47 9.49 -29.59
N TYR A 101 12.42 8.33 -28.94
CA TYR A 101 13.23 8.05 -27.76
C TYR A 101 14.29 6.98 -28.02
N GLU A 102 15.51 7.26 -27.57
CA GLU A 102 16.56 6.25 -27.41
C GLU A 102 16.52 5.68 -25.99
N TRP A 103 17.11 4.51 -25.76
CA TRP A 103 17.09 3.86 -24.44
C TRP A 103 18.46 3.38 -23.97
N ARG A 104 18.65 3.40 -22.65
CA ARG A 104 19.81 2.78 -21.96
C ARG A 104 19.36 1.99 -20.73
N TRP A 105 20.18 1.02 -20.33
CA TRP A 105 20.03 0.33 -19.05
C TRP A 105 20.37 1.26 -17.89
N VAL A 106 19.59 1.14 -16.82
CA VAL A 106 19.86 1.76 -15.52
C VAL A 106 20.16 0.65 -14.50
N LEU A 107 19.25 -0.31 -14.37
CA LEU A 107 19.41 -1.47 -13.50
C LEU A 107 19.35 -2.76 -14.32
N GLN A 108 20.23 -3.70 -13.98
CA GLN A 108 20.29 -5.07 -14.46
C GLN A 108 20.50 -6.01 -13.27
N SER A 109 19.53 -6.10 -12.36
CA SER A 109 19.65 -6.90 -11.12
C SER A 109 20.82 -6.52 -10.22
N ASN A 110 21.01 -5.22 -10.00
CA ASN A 110 22.10 -4.65 -9.20
C ASN A 110 21.86 -4.76 -7.69
N GLY A 111 21.70 -5.99 -7.18
CA GLY A 111 21.89 -6.28 -5.77
C GLY A 111 20.62 -6.26 -4.92
N ASN A 112 20.79 -6.65 -3.67
CA ASN A 112 19.72 -6.83 -2.69
C ASN A 112 20.11 -6.10 -1.39
N PRO A 113 19.73 -4.82 -1.24
CA PRO A 113 20.17 -4.00 -0.11
C PRO A 113 19.45 -4.34 1.21
N VAL A 114 18.35 -5.10 1.17
CA VAL A 114 17.56 -5.49 2.35
C VAL A 114 17.40 -7.01 2.36
N PRO A 115 18.09 -7.75 3.24
CA PRO A 115 18.01 -9.20 3.30
C PRO A 115 16.58 -9.71 3.36
N GLY A 116 16.26 -10.70 2.52
CA GLY A 116 14.92 -11.29 2.42
C GLY A 116 13.95 -10.56 1.48
N ALA A 117 14.31 -9.39 0.95
CA ALA A 117 13.54 -8.70 -0.08
C ALA A 117 14.05 -9.02 -1.51
N GLY A 118 13.32 -8.61 -2.53
CA GLY A 118 13.73 -8.62 -3.93
C GLY A 118 14.73 -7.50 -4.28
N ASN A 119 15.04 -7.35 -5.56
CA ASN A 119 15.95 -6.32 -6.06
C ASN A 119 15.23 -4.97 -6.30
N PRO A 120 15.94 -3.82 -6.20
CA PRO A 120 15.39 -2.50 -6.55
C PRO A 120 14.89 -2.42 -7.98
N HIS A 121 13.69 -1.86 -8.20
CA HIS A 121 13.14 -1.56 -9.53
C HIS A 121 12.00 -0.54 -9.45
N GLN A 122 11.54 -0.02 -10.60
CA GLN A 122 10.45 0.95 -10.74
C GLN A 122 10.65 2.18 -9.83
N GLY A 123 9.59 2.90 -9.45
CA GLY A 123 9.75 4.15 -8.69
C GLY A 123 10.13 5.31 -9.60
N ALA A 124 10.93 6.27 -9.13
CA ALA A 124 11.15 7.54 -9.82
C ALA A 124 12.48 8.22 -9.48
N LEU A 125 12.92 9.12 -10.35
CA LEU A 125 14.00 10.06 -10.07
C LEU A 125 13.49 11.27 -9.29
N VAL A 126 14.30 11.79 -8.37
CA VAL A 126 14.04 13.02 -7.62
C VAL A 126 15.34 13.81 -7.44
N SER A 127 15.25 15.14 -7.49
CA SER A 127 16.37 16.03 -7.23
C SER A 127 16.21 16.77 -5.90
N THR A 128 17.33 17.02 -5.24
CA THR A 128 17.43 18.01 -4.16
C THR A 128 17.43 19.44 -4.71
N PRO A 129 17.26 20.47 -3.86
CA PRO A 129 17.36 21.87 -4.29
C PRO A 129 18.71 22.27 -4.91
N ASP A 130 19.80 21.56 -4.55
CA ASP A 130 21.14 21.76 -5.12
C ASP A 130 21.40 20.88 -6.36
N ASN A 131 20.35 20.36 -7.00
CA ASN A 131 20.41 19.56 -8.23
C ASN A 131 21.19 18.24 -8.11
N LYS A 132 21.31 17.67 -6.91
CA LYS A 132 21.76 16.28 -6.74
C LYS A 132 20.59 15.33 -6.94
N TRP A 133 20.80 14.32 -7.78
CA TRP A 133 19.75 13.40 -8.16
C TRP A 133 19.82 12.11 -7.36
N HIS A 134 18.65 11.54 -7.11
CA HIS A 134 18.48 10.28 -6.42
C HIS A 134 17.41 9.46 -7.11
N TYR A 135 17.53 8.15 -6.99
CA TYR A 135 16.57 7.19 -7.46
C TYR A 135 15.84 6.58 -6.27
N ILE A 136 14.54 6.85 -6.16
CA ILE A 136 13.63 6.15 -5.24
C ILE A 136 13.07 4.95 -5.99
N ALA A 137 13.59 3.76 -5.70
CA ALA A 137 13.05 2.49 -6.19
C ALA A 137 12.15 1.85 -5.12
N HIS A 138 11.58 0.68 -5.40
CA HIS A 138 11.03 -0.19 -4.37
C HIS A 138 11.57 -1.62 -4.46
N LEU A 139 11.42 -2.35 -3.36
CA LEU A 139 11.75 -3.76 -3.21
C LEU A 139 10.48 -4.57 -2.94
N GLU A 140 10.43 -5.81 -3.41
CA GLU A 140 9.44 -6.80 -2.99
C GLU A 140 9.87 -7.42 -1.65
N ALA A 141 9.28 -6.97 -0.55
CA ALA A 141 9.54 -7.45 0.81
C ALA A 141 8.29 -8.14 1.38
N TYR A 142 7.73 -9.09 0.62
CA TYR A 142 6.60 -9.89 1.07
C TYR A 142 7.04 -10.82 2.23
N PRO A 143 6.12 -11.13 3.17
CA PRO A 143 4.69 -10.81 3.21
C PRO A 143 4.34 -9.35 3.59
N GLY A 144 5.31 -8.53 4.02
CA GLY A 144 5.12 -7.12 4.41
C GLY A 144 4.71 -6.18 3.26
N GLY A 145 5.03 -6.53 2.01
CA GLY A 145 4.59 -5.80 0.81
C GLY A 145 5.76 -5.24 0.01
N ARG A 146 5.62 -4.02 -0.51
CA ARG A 146 6.68 -3.33 -1.26
C ARG A 146 7.16 -2.10 -0.50
N ILE A 147 8.48 -1.98 -0.32
CA ILE A 147 9.12 -0.94 0.49
C ILE A 147 10.05 -0.06 -0.36
N PRO A 148 10.12 1.26 -0.12
CA PRO A 148 11.00 2.14 -0.89
C PRO A 148 12.48 1.99 -0.48
N VAL A 149 13.38 2.19 -1.43
CA VAL A 149 14.83 2.36 -1.20
C VAL A 149 15.37 3.52 -2.03
N LEU A 150 16.44 4.15 -1.56
CA LEU A 150 17.04 5.34 -2.16
C LEU A 150 18.51 5.09 -2.52
N ALA A 151 18.93 5.51 -3.72
CA ALA A 151 20.33 5.58 -4.12
C ALA A 151 20.65 6.91 -4.83
N PRO A 152 21.88 7.44 -4.72
CA PRO A 152 22.32 8.59 -5.49
C PRO A 152 22.40 8.29 -6.99
N VAL A 153 22.26 9.34 -7.80
CA VAL A 153 22.36 9.30 -9.27
C VAL A 153 23.27 10.41 -9.75
N HIS A 154 24.24 10.07 -10.60
CA HIS A 154 25.00 11.04 -11.38
C HIS A 154 24.56 11.03 -12.84
N TRP A 155 24.87 12.11 -13.55
CA TRP A 155 24.59 12.25 -14.98
C TRP A 155 25.90 12.33 -15.73
N ASP A 156 26.03 11.58 -16.83
CA ASP A 156 27.19 11.71 -17.72
C ASP A 156 27.11 12.95 -18.62
N ASP A 157 28.19 13.23 -19.35
CA ASP A 157 28.29 14.39 -20.25
C ASP A 157 27.29 14.31 -21.41
N ASP A 158 26.88 13.10 -21.79
CA ASP A 158 25.83 12.86 -22.78
C ASP A 158 24.43 13.05 -22.19
N GLY A 159 24.31 13.37 -20.90
CA GLY A 159 23.05 13.60 -20.19
C GLY A 159 22.25 12.33 -19.92
N TRP A 160 22.90 11.19 -19.70
CA TRP A 160 22.27 9.95 -19.22
C TRP A 160 22.48 9.75 -17.71
N PRO A 161 21.45 9.30 -16.98
CA PRO A 161 21.55 9.03 -15.55
C PRO A 161 22.19 7.67 -15.28
N HIS A 162 22.99 7.61 -14.22
CA HIS A 162 23.64 6.42 -13.71
C HIS A 162 23.44 6.34 -12.20
N VAL A 163 23.01 5.19 -11.70
CA VAL A 163 22.89 4.95 -10.26
C VAL A 163 24.28 4.72 -9.68
N ASP A 164 24.58 5.40 -8.57
CA ASP A 164 25.84 5.22 -7.85
C ASP A 164 25.81 3.90 -7.10
N PHE A 165 26.59 2.92 -7.57
CA PHE A 165 26.73 1.62 -6.94
C PHE A 165 28.03 1.50 -6.14
N VAL A 166 28.02 0.62 -5.14
CA VAL A 166 29.22 0.16 -4.44
C VAL A 166 29.54 -1.24 -4.95
N ASP A 167 30.73 -1.43 -5.53
CA ASP A 167 31.15 -2.69 -6.16
C ASP A 167 30.16 -3.25 -7.20
N GLY A 168 29.50 -2.34 -7.94
CA GLY A 168 28.50 -2.68 -8.96
C GLY A 168 27.12 -3.09 -8.43
N GLN A 169 26.90 -2.98 -7.11
CA GLN A 169 25.65 -3.34 -6.43
C GLN A 169 25.02 -2.14 -5.73
N TRP A 170 23.70 -2.18 -5.56
CA TRP A 170 22.98 -1.27 -4.69
C TRP A 170 23.38 -1.52 -3.23
N SER A 171 23.97 -0.51 -2.59
CA SER A 171 24.44 -0.58 -1.21
C SER A 171 23.28 -0.56 -0.21
N SER A 172 23.43 -1.25 0.92
CA SER A 172 22.51 -1.16 2.06
C SER A 172 22.52 0.22 2.74
N SER A 173 23.51 1.07 2.42
CA SER A 173 23.59 2.44 2.94
C SER A 173 24.26 3.40 1.95
N TYR A 174 23.79 4.65 1.97
CA TYR A 174 24.38 5.80 1.29
C TYR A 174 24.34 7.02 2.24
N PRO A 175 25.16 8.05 2.00
CA PRO A 175 25.02 9.32 2.70
C PRO A 175 23.61 9.90 2.50
N TYR A 176 23.03 10.45 3.57
CA TYR A 176 21.73 11.10 3.49
C TYR A 176 21.81 12.34 2.56
N PRO A 177 20.83 12.56 1.67
CA PRO A 177 20.95 13.56 0.60
C PRO A 177 20.82 15.02 1.09
N LEU A 178 20.18 15.20 2.24
CA LEU A 178 19.88 16.47 2.89
C LEU A 178 20.15 16.32 4.40
N PRO A 179 20.01 17.35 5.24
CA PRO A 179 19.95 17.16 6.69
C PRO A 179 18.69 16.37 7.10
N GLU A 180 18.78 15.61 8.19
CA GLU A 180 17.63 14.91 8.76
C GLU A 180 16.63 15.90 9.37
N HIS A 181 15.34 15.63 9.16
CA HIS A 181 14.24 16.39 9.74
C HIS A 181 13.33 15.44 10.54
N PRO A 182 13.02 15.73 11.81
CA PRO A 182 12.10 14.90 12.58
C PRO A 182 10.70 14.97 11.97
N VAL A 183 10.11 13.81 11.71
CA VAL A 183 8.72 13.66 11.28
C VAL A 183 7.89 13.08 12.41
N LYS A 184 6.56 13.27 12.34
CA LYS A 184 5.64 12.61 13.28
C LYS A 184 5.85 11.09 13.20
N PRO A 185 6.11 10.40 14.32
CA PRO A 185 6.23 8.94 14.32
C PRO A 185 4.96 8.28 13.75
N ILE A 186 5.16 7.20 13.00
CA ILE A 186 4.06 6.36 12.50
C ILE A 186 3.64 5.35 13.59
N THR A 187 4.53 5.08 14.55
CA THR A 187 4.25 4.35 15.80
C THR A 187 3.60 5.25 16.84
N GLY A 188 2.95 4.64 17.82
CA GLY A 188 2.31 5.31 18.94
C GLY A 188 0.86 4.89 19.13
N THR A 189 0.18 5.55 20.07
CA THR A 189 -1.22 5.34 20.39
C THR A 189 -2.08 6.42 19.75
N ASP A 190 -3.06 6.00 18.96
CA ASP A 190 -4.13 6.83 18.44
C ASP A 190 -5.40 6.63 19.26
N LYS A 191 -6.02 7.73 19.68
CA LYS A 191 -7.31 7.73 20.40
C LYS A 191 -8.47 8.16 19.49
N PHE A 192 -8.20 8.27 18.19
CA PHE A 192 -9.16 8.63 17.16
C PHE A 192 -9.82 9.99 17.41
N GLU A 193 -9.03 11.07 17.53
CA GLU A 193 -9.57 12.44 17.44
C GLU A 193 -10.02 12.74 15.99
N THR A 194 -9.33 12.14 15.01
CA THR A 194 -9.67 12.13 13.58
C THR A 194 -9.19 10.81 12.96
N ILE A 195 -9.64 10.47 11.75
CA ILE A 195 -9.03 9.41 10.95
C ILE A 195 -7.85 10.01 10.17
N GLY A 196 -6.63 9.73 10.64
CA GLY A 196 -5.41 10.20 10.00
C GLY A 196 -5.06 9.46 8.69
N PRO A 197 -4.12 9.99 7.88
CA PRO A 197 -3.76 9.44 6.57
C PRO A 197 -3.12 8.04 6.61
N GLN A 198 -2.70 7.59 7.79
CA GLN A 198 -2.16 6.25 8.02
C GLN A 198 -3.22 5.14 7.91
N TYR A 199 -4.50 5.49 8.07
CA TYR A 199 -5.61 4.55 7.95
C TYR A 199 -6.27 4.59 6.59
N GLN A 200 -6.74 3.42 6.13
CA GLN A 200 -7.49 3.26 4.89
C GLN A 200 -8.55 2.19 5.09
N TRP A 201 -9.77 2.45 4.66
CA TRP A 201 -10.84 1.45 4.68
C TRP A 201 -10.59 0.37 3.63
N ASN A 202 -10.97 -0.88 3.95
CA ASN A 202 -11.17 -1.90 2.92
C ASN A 202 -12.42 -1.53 2.11
N HIS A 203 -12.24 -1.22 0.82
CA HIS A 203 -13.25 -0.62 -0.05
C HIS A 203 -13.76 0.74 0.47
N ASN A 204 -14.75 1.32 -0.21
CA ASN A 204 -15.43 2.53 0.25
C ASN A 204 -16.25 2.22 1.53
N PRO A 205 -16.13 3.02 2.60
CA PRO A 205 -16.92 2.82 3.81
C PRO A 205 -18.39 3.22 3.61
N ASP A 206 -19.26 2.67 4.45
CA ASP A 206 -20.59 3.20 4.73
C ASP A 206 -20.46 4.29 5.80
N ASN A 207 -20.47 5.55 5.38
CA ASN A 207 -20.32 6.71 6.25
C ASN A 207 -21.49 6.93 7.22
N SER A 208 -22.59 6.18 7.10
CA SER A 208 -23.67 6.20 8.10
C SER A 208 -23.42 5.25 9.27
N ALA A 209 -22.38 4.41 9.20
CA ALA A 209 -22.11 3.33 10.15
C ALA A 209 -20.73 3.44 10.83
N TRP A 210 -20.13 4.63 10.86
CA TRP A 210 -18.98 4.94 11.71
C TRP A 210 -19.02 6.39 12.17
N ALA A 211 -18.44 6.65 13.33
CA ALA A 211 -18.30 8.00 13.88
C ALA A 211 -17.04 8.11 14.74
N ILE A 212 -16.61 9.35 14.96
CA ILE A 212 -15.58 9.67 15.95
C ILE A 212 -16.27 10.25 17.18
N ASN A 213 -16.24 9.49 18.28
CA ASN A 213 -16.89 9.86 19.53
C ASN A 213 -16.17 9.21 20.72
N ASN A 214 -15.17 9.91 21.28
CA ASN A 214 -14.29 9.38 22.32
C ASN A 214 -13.61 8.05 21.93
N GLY A 215 -13.25 7.94 20.65
CA GLY A 215 -12.80 6.71 20.00
C GLY A 215 -13.43 6.58 18.61
N LEU A 216 -13.09 5.51 17.91
CA LEU A 216 -13.72 5.14 16.64
C LEU A 216 -14.90 4.21 16.92
N GLU A 217 -16.11 4.73 16.73
CA GLU A 217 -17.34 3.95 16.80
C GLU A 217 -17.60 3.27 15.46
N LEU A 218 -17.80 1.94 15.48
CA LEU A 218 -18.13 1.12 14.32
C LEU A 218 -19.49 0.46 14.56
N HIS A 219 -20.51 0.88 13.81
CA HIS A 219 -21.79 0.18 13.79
C HIS A 219 -21.74 -0.98 12.79
N THR A 220 -22.56 -1.99 13.03
CA THR A 220 -22.70 -3.13 12.10
C THR A 220 -23.22 -2.68 10.74
N ALA A 221 -22.30 -2.48 9.78
CA ALA A 221 -22.61 -2.01 8.43
C ALA A 221 -23.03 -3.15 7.48
N THR A 222 -22.77 -4.41 7.84
CA THR A 222 -22.99 -5.58 6.98
C THR A 222 -23.54 -6.74 7.79
N VAL A 223 -24.55 -7.46 7.25
CA VAL A 223 -24.98 -8.76 7.76
C VAL A 223 -24.34 -9.84 6.90
N THR A 224 -23.39 -10.60 7.45
CA THR A 224 -22.60 -11.61 6.74
C THR A 224 -21.92 -12.55 7.73
N ASP A 225 -21.54 -13.74 7.28
CA ASP A 225 -20.63 -14.66 7.98
C ASP A 225 -19.24 -14.72 7.32
N ASP A 226 -19.01 -13.84 6.33
CA ASP A 226 -17.79 -13.77 5.52
C ASP A 226 -17.07 -12.43 5.75
N LEU A 227 -15.88 -12.50 6.36
CA LEU A 227 -15.03 -11.35 6.69
C LEU A 227 -14.72 -10.47 5.46
N PHE A 228 -14.51 -11.05 4.28
CA PHE A 228 -14.11 -10.29 3.09
C PHE A 228 -15.23 -9.42 2.52
N ARG A 229 -16.47 -9.67 2.97
CA ARG A 229 -17.65 -8.87 2.61
C ARG A 229 -17.94 -7.74 3.61
N VAL A 230 -17.22 -7.69 4.73
CA VAL A 230 -17.44 -6.70 5.80
C VAL A 230 -17.01 -5.31 5.34
N ARG A 231 -17.99 -4.42 5.21
CA ARG A 231 -17.74 -2.97 5.09
C ARG A 231 -17.23 -2.40 6.41
N ASN A 232 -16.58 -1.24 6.33
CA ASN A 232 -16.05 -0.51 7.49
C ASN A 232 -14.97 -1.29 8.26
N THR A 233 -14.18 -2.11 7.57
CA THR A 233 -12.89 -2.59 8.10
C THR A 233 -11.85 -1.49 7.89
N LEU A 234 -11.41 -0.85 8.98
CA LEU A 234 -10.36 0.19 8.92
C LEU A 234 -8.99 -0.47 9.04
N ALA A 235 -8.10 -0.23 8.08
CA ALA A 235 -6.79 -0.88 8.03
C ALA A 235 -5.63 0.10 8.18
N HIS A 236 -4.54 -0.39 8.78
CA HIS A 236 -3.24 0.27 8.90
C HIS A 236 -2.15 -0.65 8.32
N ARG A 237 -1.11 -0.10 7.71
CA ARG A 237 0.03 -0.89 7.21
C ARG A 237 0.81 -1.51 8.37
N ILE A 238 1.33 -2.73 8.20
CA ILE A 238 2.27 -3.30 9.18
C ILE A 238 3.61 -2.57 9.01
N LEU A 239 4.24 -2.23 10.14
CA LEU A 239 5.59 -1.66 10.16
C LEU A 239 6.59 -2.81 10.30
N GLY A 240 7.58 -2.84 9.39
CA GLY A 240 8.60 -3.88 9.37
C GLY A 240 9.84 -3.51 10.20
N PRO A 241 10.72 -4.48 10.50
CA PRO A 241 10.58 -5.89 10.15
C PRO A 241 9.57 -6.63 11.03
N ARG A 242 9.20 -6.05 12.18
CA ARG A 242 8.17 -6.54 13.10
C ARG A 242 7.45 -5.33 13.70
N SER A 243 6.19 -5.53 14.03
CA SER A 243 5.43 -4.59 14.86
C SER A 243 4.34 -5.34 15.63
N THR A 244 3.72 -4.61 16.56
CA THR A 244 2.62 -5.09 17.39
C THR A 244 1.45 -4.11 17.30
N LEU A 245 0.25 -4.62 17.06
CA LEU A 245 -0.99 -3.88 17.20
C LEU A 245 -1.62 -4.20 18.56
N ILE A 246 -2.05 -3.17 19.29
CA ILE A 246 -2.92 -3.31 20.46
C ILE A 246 -4.14 -2.40 20.29
N ILE A 247 -5.33 -2.95 20.48
CA ILE A 247 -6.57 -2.16 20.53
C ILE A 247 -7.24 -2.28 21.89
N GLU A 248 -7.82 -1.17 22.35
CA GLU A 248 -8.78 -1.14 23.46
C GLU A 248 -10.19 -1.08 22.87
N LEU A 249 -10.96 -2.16 23.02
CA LEU A 249 -12.26 -2.32 22.38
C LEU A 249 -13.38 -2.33 23.42
N ASP A 250 -14.28 -1.35 23.36
CA ASP A 250 -15.54 -1.36 24.08
C ASP A 250 -16.62 -2.09 23.26
N HIS A 251 -17.16 -3.16 23.84
CA HIS A 251 -18.13 -4.04 23.20
C HIS A 251 -19.50 -4.02 23.91
N SER A 252 -19.76 -3.00 24.75
CA SER A 252 -21.00 -2.90 25.53
C SER A 252 -22.26 -2.77 24.69
N GLN A 253 -22.14 -2.26 23.46
CA GLN A 253 -23.25 -2.05 22.53
C GLN A 253 -23.40 -3.20 21.51
N MET A 254 -22.66 -4.30 21.65
CA MET A 254 -22.83 -5.47 20.79
C MET A 254 -24.14 -6.20 21.10
N VAL A 255 -24.83 -6.63 20.04
CA VAL A 255 -26.06 -7.43 20.12
C VAL A 255 -25.82 -8.85 19.60
N ASP A 256 -26.81 -9.72 19.76
CA ASP A 256 -26.72 -11.12 19.31
C ASP A 256 -26.36 -11.20 17.81
N GLY A 257 -25.34 -12.00 17.51
CA GLY A 257 -24.79 -12.19 16.17
C GLY A 257 -23.66 -11.22 15.80
N ASP A 258 -23.32 -10.24 16.65
CA ASP A 258 -22.22 -9.33 16.35
C ASP A 258 -20.85 -9.99 16.50
N ARG A 259 -19.93 -9.59 15.62
CA ARG A 259 -18.53 -9.99 15.62
C ARG A 259 -17.65 -8.78 15.33
N ALA A 260 -16.71 -8.51 16.23
CA ALA A 260 -15.83 -7.34 16.14
C ALA A 260 -14.44 -7.67 16.67
N GLY A 261 -13.38 -7.05 16.14
CA GLY A 261 -12.04 -7.33 16.62
C GLY A 261 -10.92 -6.73 15.80
N ALA A 262 -9.73 -7.27 16.01
CA ALA A 262 -8.52 -6.96 15.27
C ALA A 262 -8.20 -8.10 14.29
N VAL A 263 -7.83 -7.75 13.06
CA VAL A 263 -7.53 -8.70 11.99
C VAL A 263 -6.13 -8.49 11.42
N LEU A 264 -5.41 -9.59 11.17
CA LEU A 264 -4.27 -9.63 10.28
C LEU A 264 -4.82 -9.85 8.86
N PHE A 265 -4.88 -8.78 8.08
CA PHE A 265 -5.72 -8.67 6.89
C PHE A 265 -4.91 -8.77 5.59
N ARG A 266 -5.17 -9.83 4.84
CA ARG A 266 -4.81 -10.07 3.44
C ARG A 266 -5.79 -11.12 2.87
N TYR A 267 -5.55 -11.67 1.68
CA TYR A 267 -6.37 -12.76 1.11
C TYR A 267 -6.30 -14.07 1.92
N ALA A 268 -5.25 -14.23 2.73
CA ALA A 268 -5.23 -15.18 3.84
C ALA A 268 -5.25 -14.34 5.12
N ALA A 269 -6.23 -14.57 5.99
CA ALA A 269 -6.46 -13.75 7.14
C ALA A 269 -6.77 -14.59 8.39
N ALA A 270 -6.50 -13.98 9.54
CA ALA A 270 -6.94 -14.43 10.84
C ALA A 270 -7.30 -13.21 11.69
N TRP A 271 -8.20 -13.39 12.64
CA TRP A 271 -8.57 -12.34 13.57
C TRP A 271 -8.77 -12.84 14.98
N ILE A 272 -8.59 -11.94 15.94
CA ILE A 272 -8.95 -12.12 17.33
C ILE A 272 -9.96 -11.02 17.71
N GLY A 273 -11.05 -11.40 18.39
CA GLY A 273 -12.18 -10.49 18.57
C GLY A 273 -13.26 -11.03 19.48
N ILE A 274 -14.29 -10.23 19.69
CA ILE A 274 -15.49 -10.60 20.42
C ILE A 274 -16.49 -11.25 19.47
N ILE A 275 -17.05 -12.39 19.90
CA ILE A 275 -18.27 -12.96 19.34
C ILE A 275 -19.38 -12.81 20.38
N LYS A 276 -20.44 -12.10 20.01
CA LYS A 276 -21.64 -11.92 20.83
C LYS A 276 -22.70 -12.92 20.38
N SER A 277 -23.17 -13.72 21.31
CA SER A 277 -24.31 -14.63 21.13
C SER A 277 -25.37 -14.33 22.19
N GLU A 278 -26.60 -14.78 21.99
CA GLU A 278 -27.76 -14.51 22.87
C GLU A 278 -27.42 -14.59 24.38
N ASN A 279 -26.71 -15.66 24.78
CA ASN A 279 -26.38 -15.95 26.18
C ASN A 279 -24.88 -15.97 26.48
N SER A 280 -24.01 -15.57 25.54
CA SER A 280 -22.57 -15.62 25.76
C SER A 280 -21.81 -14.48 25.08
N THR A 281 -20.65 -14.15 25.64
CA THR A 281 -19.75 -13.14 25.08
C THR A 281 -18.35 -13.65 25.29
N ARG A 282 -17.68 -13.98 24.19
CA ARG A 282 -16.36 -14.59 24.23
C ARG A 282 -15.38 -13.85 23.37
N VAL A 283 -14.13 -13.81 23.80
CA VAL A 283 -13.01 -13.54 22.91
C VAL A 283 -12.73 -14.83 22.14
N ALA A 284 -12.60 -14.75 20.83
CA ALA A 284 -12.33 -15.87 19.95
C ALA A 284 -11.20 -15.53 18.97
N MET A 285 -10.42 -16.54 18.61
CA MET A 285 -9.48 -16.52 17.50
C MET A 285 -10.09 -17.30 16.34
N VAL A 286 -10.21 -16.66 15.19
CA VAL A 286 -10.66 -17.29 13.94
C VAL A 286 -9.52 -17.28 12.93
N ASN A 287 -9.19 -18.47 12.44
CA ASN A 287 -8.08 -18.72 11.51
C ASN A 287 -8.60 -19.22 10.15
N ASN A 288 -7.70 -19.44 9.19
CA ASN A 288 -7.97 -20.06 7.89
C ASN A 288 -9.02 -19.32 7.03
N ILE A 289 -9.06 -17.99 7.09
CA ILE A 289 -9.95 -17.18 6.26
C ILE A 289 -9.25 -16.94 4.92
N LEU A 290 -9.82 -17.41 3.81
CA LEU A 290 -9.11 -17.55 2.53
C LEU A 290 -9.91 -17.07 1.32
N MET A 291 -9.25 -16.30 0.45
CA MET A 291 -9.61 -16.03 -0.95
C MET A 291 -8.56 -16.60 -1.89
N ILE A 292 -8.94 -16.89 -3.14
CA ILE A 292 -8.01 -17.35 -4.19
C ILE A 292 -8.09 -16.48 -5.44
N SER A 293 -6.93 -16.22 -6.06
CA SER A 293 -6.82 -15.48 -7.32
C SER A 293 -7.51 -16.16 -8.49
N ASP A 294 -7.46 -17.50 -8.52
CA ASP A 294 -7.84 -18.30 -9.70
C ASP A 294 -9.36 -18.34 -9.91
N ASP A 295 -10.11 -17.95 -8.88
CA ASP A 295 -11.56 -17.76 -8.93
C ASP A 295 -11.89 -16.29 -8.63
N GLY A 296 -11.27 -15.36 -9.34
CA GLY A 296 -11.63 -13.94 -9.31
C GLY A 296 -11.60 -13.29 -7.92
N TRP A 297 -10.78 -13.81 -7.00
CA TRP A 297 -10.73 -13.38 -5.60
C TRP A 297 -12.02 -13.68 -4.81
N HIS A 298 -12.73 -14.78 -5.10
CA HIS A 298 -13.83 -15.25 -4.26
C HIS A 298 -13.33 -15.90 -2.95
N THR A 299 -14.14 -15.78 -1.89
CA THR A 299 -13.93 -16.47 -0.61
C THR A 299 -14.11 -17.98 -0.78
N ILE A 300 -13.09 -18.75 -0.39
CA ILE A 300 -13.13 -20.22 -0.39
C ILE A 300 -13.19 -20.83 1.01
N ASN A 301 -12.79 -20.08 2.03
CA ASN A 301 -12.96 -20.45 3.43
C ASN A 301 -13.30 -19.20 4.25
N LYS A 302 -14.37 -19.27 5.03
CA LYS A 302 -14.85 -18.18 5.90
C LYS A 302 -14.17 -18.17 7.28
N GLY A 303 -13.36 -19.19 7.56
CA GLY A 303 -12.54 -19.35 8.74
C GLY A 303 -13.13 -20.29 9.78
N ASP A 304 -12.25 -20.78 10.64
CA ASP A 304 -12.53 -21.70 11.73
C ASP A 304 -12.28 -21.01 13.07
N GLU A 305 -13.23 -21.08 14.01
CA GLU A 305 -12.98 -20.70 15.41
C GLU A 305 -12.09 -21.77 16.05
N ILE A 306 -10.80 -21.47 16.24
CA ILE A 306 -9.82 -22.45 16.75
C ILE A 306 -9.63 -22.37 18.27
N ALA A 307 -10.00 -21.25 18.89
CA ALA A 307 -9.94 -21.07 20.33
C ALA A 307 -10.88 -19.95 20.77
N SER A 308 -11.45 -20.08 21.97
CA SER A 308 -12.22 -19.02 22.60
C SER A 308 -12.24 -19.10 24.12
N VAL A 309 -12.53 -17.98 24.76
CA VAL A 309 -12.67 -17.83 26.21
C VAL A 309 -13.82 -16.87 26.52
N GLU A 310 -14.72 -17.27 27.41
CA GLU A 310 -15.80 -16.40 27.88
C GLU A 310 -15.22 -15.21 28.63
N VAL A 311 -15.80 -14.03 28.40
CA VAL A 311 -15.38 -12.78 29.04
C VAL A 311 -16.57 -12.10 29.71
N SER A 312 -16.26 -11.35 30.77
CA SER A 312 -17.22 -10.50 31.45
C SER A 312 -16.73 -9.06 31.42
N GLY A 313 -17.66 -8.11 31.53
CA GLY A 313 -17.38 -6.69 31.41
C GLY A 313 -17.71 -6.13 30.02
N ALA A 314 -17.23 -4.93 29.78
CA ALA A 314 -17.58 -4.13 28.59
C ALA A 314 -16.38 -3.78 27.71
N THR A 315 -15.15 -4.04 28.16
CA THR A 315 -13.94 -3.62 27.45
C THR A 315 -12.90 -4.72 27.51
N VAL A 316 -12.25 -4.97 26.37
CA VAL A 316 -11.12 -5.90 26.24
C VAL A 316 -9.93 -5.22 25.57
N TRP A 317 -8.74 -5.75 25.81
CA TRP A 317 -7.54 -5.42 25.05
C TRP A 317 -7.20 -6.59 24.15
N LEU A 318 -7.06 -6.33 22.85
CA LEU A 318 -6.72 -7.32 21.84
C LEU A 318 -5.36 -6.99 21.24
N ARG A 319 -4.52 -8.00 21.03
CA ARG A 319 -3.17 -7.87 20.51
C ARG A 319 -2.94 -8.74 19.30
N LEU A 320 -2.29 -8.21 18.27
CA LEU A 320 -1.69 -8.96 17.17
C LEU A 320 -0.18 -8.67 17.19
N GLU A 321 0.66 -9.70 17.37
CA GLU A 321 2.12 -9.54 17.44
C GLU A 321 2.84 -10.62 16.62
N SER A 322 4.09 -10.32 16.23
CA SER A 322 4.96 -11.26 15.53
C SER A 322 5.82 -12.13 16.48
N THR A 323 6.11 -11.69 17.71
CA THR A 323 6.84 -12.45 18.74
C THR A 323 6.59 -11.92 20.15
N ASP A 324 6.75 -12.79 21.16
CA ASP A 324 6.38 -12.59 22.58
C ASP A 324 6.90 -11.31 23.25
N GLY A 325 5.98 -10.53 23.85
CA GLY A 325 6.34 -9.48 24.80
C GLY A 325 5.14 -8.83 25.52
N VAL A 326 5.17 -8.82 26.87
CA VAL A 326 4.17 -8.27 27.83
C VAL A 326 2.99 -9.21 28.15
N LYS A 327 2.46 -9.11 29.39
CA LYS A 327 1.37 -9.91 30.01
C LYS A 327 0.05 -9.85 29.21
N PHE A 328 -0.04 -10.60 28.13
CA PHE A 328 -1.29 -11.04 27.51
C PHE A 328 -1.33 -12.56 27.59
N GLU A 329 -2.53 -13.12 27.69
CA GLU A 329 -2.72 -14.57 27.59
C GLU A 329 -2.88 -14.94 26.11
N PRO A 330 -2.05 -15.85 25.56
CA PRO A 330 -2.21 -16.29 24.17
C PRO A 330 -3.53 -17.05 24.00
N LEU A 331 -4.18 -16.87 22.85
CA LEU A 331 -5.42 -17.55 22.49
C LEU A 331 -5.31 -18.14 21.08
N GLY A 332 -5.40 -19.47 20.97
CA GLY A 332 -5.22 -20.20 19.71
C GLY A 332 -3.75 -20.45 19.37
N GLU A 333 -3.51 -20.82 18.11
CA GLU A 333 -2.18 -21.04 17.55
C GLU A 333 -1.76 -19.89 16.62
N PRO A 334 -0.45 -19.71 16.36
CA PRO A 334 0.03 -18.70 15.42
C PRO A 334 -0.59 -18.87 14.03
N HIS A 335 -1.01 -17.75 13.41
CA HIS A 335 -1.42 -17.75 12.00
C HIS A 335 -0.18 -17.83 11.11
N GLU A 336 -0.13 -18.83 10.23
CA GLU A 336 0.89 -18.88 9.19
C GLU A 336 0.48 -17.97 8.03
N GLU A 337 1.24 -16.88 7.85
CA GLU A 337 1.05 -15.99 6.71
C GLU A 337 1.28 -16.76 5.40
N ILE A 338 0.23 -16.93 4.61
CA ILE A 338 0.36 -17.51 3.28
C ILE A 338 0.90 -16.43 2.34
N ASP A 339 2.15 -16.57 1.91
CA ASP A 339 2.75 -15.68 0.93
C ASP A 339 2.77 -16.32 -0.47
N ARG A 340 1.82 -15.91 -1.32
CA ARG A 340 1.87 -16.14 -2.76
C ARG A 340 2.42 -14.91 -3.50
N GLY A 341 3.22 -14.09 -2.80
CA GLY A 341 3.99 -12.99 -3.36
C GLY A 341 3.13 -11.90 -4.00
N ILE A 342 3.46 -11.58 -5.26
CA ILE A 342 2.94 -10.43 -6.02
C ILE A 342 1.45 -10.54 -6.40
N LEU A 343 0.83 -11.72 -6.31
CA LEU A 343 -0.52 -11.96 -6.84
C LEU A 343 -1.56 -10.96 -6.33
N HIS A 344 -1.47 -10.57 -5.05
CA HIS A 344 -2.41 -9.61 -4.45
C HIS A 344 -1.85 -8.18 -4.34
N PHE A 345 -0.58 -7.96 -4.73
CA PHE A 345 0.21 -6.70 -4.66
C PHE A 345 0.38 -6.03 -3.29
N LEU A 346 -0.64 -6.04 -2.45
CA LEU A 346 -0.64 -5.50 -1.10
C LEU A 346 0.01 -6.49 -0.15
N GLY A 347 0.87 -5.99 0.75
CA GLY A 347 1.31 -6.74 1.92
C GLY A 347 0.20 -6.85 2.97
N TYR A 348 0.49 -7.61 4.03
CA TYR A 348 -0.42 -7.70 5.17
C TYR A 348 -0.66 -6.35 5.86
N ARG A 349 -1.85 -6.22 6.44
CA ARG A 349 -2.27 -5.04 7.20
C ARG A 349 -2.84 -5.44 8.54
N TYR A 350 -2.73 -4.56 9.51
CA TYR A 350 -3.61 -4.60 10.67
C TYR A 350 -4.96 -4.01 10.29
N GLY A 351 -6.05 -4.57 10.81
CA GLY A 351 -7.37 -3.99 10.64
C GLY A 351 -8.22 -4.09 11.90
N VAL A 352 -9.20 -3.21 12.01
CA VAL A 352 -10.28 -3.28 12.99
C VAL A 352 -11.62 -3.33 12.26
N PHE A 353 -12.56 -4.13 12.75
CA PHE A 353 -13.83 -4.37 12.07
C PHE A 353 -14.98 -4.56 13.06
N ASN A 354 -16.21 -4.41 12.55
CA ASN A 354 -17.45 -4.85 13.21
C ASN A 354 -18.49 -5.27 12.15
N TYR A 355 -19.15 -6.41 12.36
CA TYR A 355 -20.26 -6.89 11.51
C TYR A 355 -21.25 -7.74 12.32
N ALA A 356 -22.43 -7.98 11.73
CA ALA A 356 -23.44 -8.87 12.30
C ALA A 356 -23.58 -10.13 11.46
N THR A 357 -23.93 -11.27 12.07
CA THR A 357 -24.36 -12.48 11.36
C THR A 357 -25.87 -12.62 11.29
N LEU A 358 -26.62 -11.94 12.17
CA LEU A 358 -28.07 -12.04 12.28
C LEU A 358 -28.79 -10.78 11.78
N ALA A 359 -28.59 -9.65 12.45
CA ALA A 359 -29.21 -8.38 12.10
C ALA A 359 -28.31 -7.21 12.50
N ARG A 360 -28.39 -6.10 11.77
CA ARG A 360 -27.72 -4.85 12.19
C ARG A 360 -28.39 -4.30 13.45
N GLY A 361 -27.62 -3.55 14.23
CA GLY A 361 -28.15 -2.82 15.38
C GLY A 361 -27.15 -2.60 16.49
N GLY A 362 -26.11 -3.43 16.58
CA GLY A 362 -25.04 -3.23 17.55
C GLY A 362 -23.84 -2.47 17.01
N ALA A 363 -22.97 -2.10 17.94
CA ALA A 363 -21.80 -1.28 17.72
C ALA A 363 -20.65 -1.65 18.67
N VAL A 364 -19.45 -1.22 18.31
CA VAL A 364 -18.26 -1.21 19.18
C VAL A 364 -17.57 0.13 19.12
N THR A 365 -16.82 0.48 20.16
CA THR A 365 -15.92 1.64 20.15
C THR A 365 -14.48 1.18 20.31
N VAL A 366 -13.64 1.45 19.31
CA VAL A 366 -12.19 1.33 19.44
C VAL A 366 -11.70 2.59 20.15
N LYS A 367 -11.49 2.49 21.47
CA LYS A 367 -11.06 3.62 22.32
C LYS A 367 -9.64 4.07 22.00
N SER A 368 -8.78 3.10 21.67
CA SER A 368 -7.44 3.37 21.21
C SER A 368 -6.91 2.25 20.30
N LEU A 369 -6.01 2.63 19.40
CA LEU A 369 -5.21 1.72 18.57
C LEU A 369 -3.75 2.12 18.71
N SER A 370 -2.91 1.18 19.12
CA SER A 370 -1.48 1.40 19.29
C SER A 370 -0.67 0.51 18.38
N ILE A 371 0.36 1.08 17.76
CA ILE A 371 1.36 0.35 16.97
C ILE A 371 2.74 0.61 17.54
N TYR A 372 3.46 -0.46 17.86
CA TYR A 372 4.83 -0.44 18.37
C TYR A 372 5.73 -1.34 17.52
N GLU A 373 7.04 -1.05 17.50
CA GLU A 373 8.08 -1.90 16.90
C GLU A 373 8.43 -3.08 17.81
#